data_AF-A0A356X388-F1
#
_entry.id   AF-A0A356X388-F1
#
_cell.length_a   1.000
_cell.length_b   1.000
_cell.length_c   1.000
_cell.angle_alpha   90.00
_cell.angle_beta   90.00
_cell.angle_gamma   90.00
#
_symmetry.space_group_name_H-M   'P 1'
#
loop_
_entity.id
_entity.type
_entity.pdbx_description
1 polymer ?
#
loop_
_entity_poly.entity_id
_entity_poly.type
_entity_poly.pdbx_seq_one_letter_code
_entity_poly.pdbx_strand_id
1 'polypeptide(L)' 'MTALAQLDNSADRISTENGEISIHPILHGSIIFEWNDLNIYVDPWGDPALYEGKADPDLIFITHPHGDHLSPV' A
#
# COMPACT_ATOMS: atom_id res chain seq x y z
N MET A 1 -15.57 10.57 -16.77
CA MET A 1 -14.12 10.72 -17.00
C MET A 1 -13.47 9.87 -15.93
N THR A 2 -13.10 8.63 -16.27
CA THR A 2 -12.51 7.71 -15.29
C THR A 2 -11.03 8.03 -15.22
N ALA A 3 -10.57 8.55 -14.09
CA ALA A 3 -9.14 8.60 -13.81
C ALA A 3 -8.70 7.16 -13.55
N LEU A 4 -7.89 6.61 -14.46
CA LEU A 4 -7.16 5.38 -14.18
C LEU A 4 -5.92 5.80 -13.40
N ALA A 5 -6.00 5.76 -12.07
CA ALA A 5 -4.80 5.79 -11.26
C ALA A 5 -4.13 4.42 -11.38
N GLN A 6 -2.85 4.44 -11.76
CA GLN A 6 -1.92 3.32 -11.70
C GLN A 6 -2.21 2.13 -12.65
N LEU A 7 -1.47 2.09 -13.77
CA LEU A 7 -1.55 1.01 -14.77
C LEU A 7 -0.59 -0.15 -14.49
N ASP A 8 0.32 0.02 -13.53
CA ASP A 8 1.37 -0.93 -13.20
C ASP A 8 1.53 -1.02 -11.67
N ASN A 9 1.51 -2.24 -11.15
CA ASN A 9 1.69 -2.57 -9.72
C ASN A 9 3.15 -2.97 -9.41
N SER A 10 4.07 -2.73 -10.34
CA SER A 10 5.50 -2.84 -10.08
C SER A 10 5.91 -1.89 -8.95
N ALA A 11 6.88 -2.34 -8.15
CA ALA A 11 7.35 -1.58 -7.01
C ALA A 11 8.29 -0.47 -7.47
N ASP A 12 8.06 0.75 -6.99
CA ASP A 12 9.09 1.78 -7.01
C ASP A 12 10.12 1.47 -5.91
N ARG A 13 11.40 1.60 -6.23
CA ARG A 13 12.51 1.36 -5.28
C ARG A 13 13.33 2.63 -5.12
N ILE A 14 13.45 3.11 -3.89
CA ILE A 14 14.15 4.37 -3.59
C ILE A 14 15.20 4.09 -2.52
N SER A 15 16.46 4.40 -2.83
CA SER A 15 17.54 4.34 -1.84
C SER A 15 17.44 5.51 -0.86
N THR A 16 17.51 5.21 0.44
CA THR A 16 17.60 6.21 1.51
C THR A 16 18.88 6.01 2.32
N GLU A 17 19.19 6.94 3.23
CA GLU A 17 20.31 6.80 4.16
C GLU A 17 20.15 5.60 5.12
N ASN A 18 18.91 5.12 5.31
CA ASN A 18 18.55 4.06 6.25
C ASN A 18 18.03 2.80 5.52
N GLY A 19 18.53 2.52 4.32
CA GLY A 19 18.12 1.36 3.51
C GLY A 19 17.22 1.71 2.32
N GLU A 20 16.97 0.75 1.43
CA GLU A 20 16.03 0.91 0.32
C GLU A 20 14.59 0.79 0.82
N ILE A 21 13.72 1.69 0.35
CA ILE A 21 12.27 1.55 0.50
C ILE A 21 11.69 1.03 -0.81
N SER A 22 10.88 -0.03 -0.74
CA SER A 22 10.03 -0.46 -1.85
C SER A 22 8.61 0.05 -1.61
N ILE A 23 8.02 0.68 -2.62
CA ILE A 23 6.68 1.26 -2.59
C ILE A 23 5.83 0.49 -3.58
N HIS A 24 4.77 -0.14 -3.10
CA HIS A 24 3.78 -0.83 -3.91
C HIS A 24 2.47 -0.07 -3.79
N PRO A 25 2.15 0.82 -4.73
CA PRO A 25 0.82 1.38 -4.76
C PRO A 25 -0.14 0.27 -5.24
N ILE A 26 -1.33 0.19 -4.65
CA ILE A 26 -2.25 -0.95 -4.82
C ILE A 26 -3.51 -0.52 -5.57
N LEU A 27 -4.27 0.40 -4.96
CA LEU A 27 -5.52 0.93 -5.52
C LEU A 27 -5.89 2.22 -4.78
N HIS A 28 -6.30 3.26 -5.51
CA HIS A 28 -6.75 4.53 -4.91
C HIS A 28 -5.70 5.14 -3.95
N GLY A 29 -5.96 5.16 -2.64
CA GLY A 29 -5.04 5.61 -1.60
C GLY A 29 -4.26 4.49 -0.92
N SER A 30 -4.50 3.23 -1.30
CA SER A 30 -3.87 2.07 -0.69
C SER A 30 -2.44 1.88 -1.19
N ILE A 31 -1.49 1.82 -0.24
CA ILE A 31 -0.06 1.67 -0.52
C ILE A 31 0.55 0.70 0.48
N ILE A 32 1.48 -0.14 0.02
CA ILE A 32 2.36 -0.93 0.89
C ILE A 32 3.78 -0.37 0.78
N PHE A 33 4.40 -0.09 1.93
CA PHE A 33 5.82 0.18 2.04
C PHE A 33 6.53 -1.04 2.63
N GLU A 34 7.61 -1.47 1.97
CA GLU A 34 8.55 -2.44 2.52
C GLU A 34 9.85 -1.69 2.83
N TRP A 35 10.24 -1.62 4.11
CA TRP A 35 11.43 -0.90 4.55
C TRP A 35 11.96 -1.47 5.87
N ASN A 36 13.24 -1.85 5.91
CA ASN A 36 13.90 -2.39 7.11
C ASN A 36 13.13 -3.54 7.79
N ASP A 37 12.77 -4.54 7.00
CA ASP A 37 11.98 -5.71 7.42
C ASP A 37 10.56 -5.39 7.94
N LEU A 38 10.10 -4.14 7.80
CA LEU A 38 8.73 -3.73 8.12
C LEU A 38 7.87 -3.65 6.85
N ASN A 39 6.65 -4.19 6.96
CA ASN A 39 5.59 -4.07 5.98
C ASN A 39 4.53 -3.09 6.53
N ILE A 40 4.46 -1.89 5.95
CA ILE A 40 3.56 -0.83 6.40
C ILE A 40 2.46 -0.65 5.37
N TYR A 41 1.21 -0.85 5.78
CA TYR A 41 0.05 -0.70 4.91
C TYR A 41 -0.62 0.63 5.20
N VAL A 42 -0.84 1.43 4.17
CA VAL A 42 -1.62 2.67 4.25
C VAL A 42 -2.98 2.42 3.63
N ASP A 43 -4.04 2.76 4.37
CA ASP A 43 -5.43 2.74 3.91
C ASP A 43 -5.80 1.49 3.08
N PRO A 44 -5.63 0.26 3.60
CA PRO A 44 -5.88 -0.95 2.82
C PRO A 44 -7.36 -1.03 2.40
N TRP A 45 -7.59 -1.09 1.08
CA TRP A 45 -8.92 -1.06 0.46
C TRP A 45 -8.93 -1.83 -0.86
N GLY A 46 -10.10 -2.37 -1.21
CA GLY A 46 -10.33 -3.10 -2.46
C GLY A 46 -10.37 -4.61 -2.29
N ASP A 47 -10.23 -5.33 -3.41
CA ASP A 47 -10.29 -6.79 -3.44
C ASP A 47 -9.06 -7.40 -2.73
N PRO A 48 -9.22 -8.34 -1.78
CA PRO A 48 -8.11 -9.04 -1.14
C PRO A 48 -7.09 -9.65 -2.10
N ALA A 49 -7.52 -10.04 -3.31
CA ALA A 49 -6.63 -10.56 -4.35
C ALA A 49 -5.51 -9.59 -4.76
N LEU A 50 -5.71 -8.27 -4.57
CA LEU A 50 -4.70 -7.24 -4.83
C LEU A 50 -3.51 -7.31 -3.87
N TYR A 51 -3.66 -7.99 -2.74
CA TYR A 51 -2.67 -8.12 -1.69
C TYR A 51 -1.99 -9.51 -1.66
N GLU A 52 -2.36 -10.41 -2.57
CA GLU A 52 -1.78 -11.74 -2.63
C GLU A 52 -0.26 -11.70 -2.85
N GLY A 53 0.47 -12.54 -2.10
CA GLY A 53 1.92 -12.62 -2.16
C GLY A 53 2.66 -11.49 -1.44
N LYS A 54 1.94 -10.55 -0.81
CA LYS A 54 2.50 -9.57 0.13
C LYS A 54 2.58 -10.17 1.53
N ALA A 55 3.59 -9.75 2.30
CA ALA A 55 3.69 -10.12 3.69
C ALA A 55 2.60 -9.40 4.51
N ASP A 56 2.23 -9.99 5.65
CA ASP A 56 1.29 -9.39 6.59
C ASP A 56 1.81 -8.02 7.09
N PRO A 57 0.92 -7.05 7.33
CA PRO A 57 1.33 -5.74 7.84
C PRO A 57 1.87 -5.84 9.27
N ASP A 58 3.05 -5.25 9.49
CA ASP A 58 3.57 -4.94 10.82
C ASP A 58 2.92 -3.67 11.40
N LEU A 59 2.49 -2.77 10.51
CA LEU A 59 1.79 -1.53 10.85
C LEU A 59 0.70 -1.23 9.81
N ILE A 60 -0.49 -0.84 10.29
CA ILE A 60 -1.55 -0.28 9.44
C ILE A 60 -1.71 1.20 9.80
N PHE A 61 -1.58 2.06 8.81
CA PHE A 61 -1.79 3.50 8.93
C PHE A 61 -3.08 3.89 8.22
N ILE A 62 -4.05 4.37 9.01
CA ILE A 62 -5.34 4.87 8.49
C ILE A 62 -5.31 6.38 8.50
N THR A 63 -5.52 7.00 7.34
CA THR A 63 -5.48 8.46 7.20
C THR A 63 -6.73 9.13 7.75
N HIS A 64 -7.92 8.57 7.48
CA HIS A 64 -9.22 9.10 7.89
C HIS A 64 -10.33 8.04 7.76
N PRO A 65 -11.56 8.28 8.29
CA PRO A 65 -12.55 7.22 8.47
C PRO A 65 -13.53 7.03 7.29
N HIS A 66 -13.22 7.54 6.08
CA HIS A 66 -14.06 7.22 4.92
C HIS A 66 -13.91 5.75 4.53
N GLY A 67 -14.97 5.15 3.97
CA GLY A 67 -15.04 3.71 3.73
C GLY A 67 -13.97 3.17 2.76
N ASP A 68 -13.50 4.01 1.84
CA ASP A 68 -12.43 3.71 0.88
C ASP A 68 -11.01 3.86 1.47
N HIS A 69 -10.90 4.10 2.77
CA HIS A 69 -9.64 4.21 3.52
C HIS A 69 -9.66 3.39 4.82
N LEU A 70 -10.80 3.41 5.52
CA LEU A 70 -11.10 2.59 6.68
C LEU A 70 -12.25 1.65 6.32
N SER A 71 -11.92 0.41 5.99
CA SER A 71 -12.90 -0.66 5.77
C SER A 71 -13.03 -1.53 7.02
N PRO A 72 -13.98 -1.24 7.91
CA PRO A 72 -14.32 -2.14 9.00
C PRO A 72 -15.16 -3.29 8.42
N VAL A 73 -14.47 -4.22 7.76
CA VAL A 73 -14.99 -5.44 7.10
C VAL A 73 -15.99 -5.23 5.95
#